data_AF-A0A6I9TX00-F1
#
_entry.id   AF-A0A6I9TX00-F1
#
_cell.length_a   1.000
_cell.length_b   1.000
_cell.length_c   1.000
_cell.angle_alpha   90.00
_cell.angle_beta   90.00
_cell.angle_gamma   90.00
#
_symmetry.space_group_name_H-M   'P 1'
#
loop_
_entity.id
_entity.type
_entity.pdbx_description
1 polymer ?
#
loop_
_entity_poly.entity_id
_entity_poly.type
_entity_poly.pdbx_seq_one_letter_code
_entity_poly.pdbx_strand_id
1 'polypeptide(L)'
;MVQTVPINSSLSAFLVDSNVLSQSSKSAASASVSSVSRISCSASRNNVYIPKLEPFSRNKIDRAVKEPPLIQKSEAQIADYCSTLEGDDSYNCWTAYFELKELEKETPKEELEKLIIEAGGVKSLISFVHGVASIHKAKQDCSNLRKQTNLETSGGRACPVPDGLPKTSEELEEEEKARMPDSPFTRLLRARGKHPAWYTPAPEHETD
;
A
#
# COMPACT_ATOMS: atom_id res chain seq x y z
N MET A 1 41.91 26.45 -22.06
CA MET A 1 41.90 26.39 -20.57
C MET A 1 40.44 26.37 -20.19
N VAL A 2 39.82 25.35 -19.60
CA VAL A 2 40.27 24.39 -18.59
C VAL A 2 39.52 23.05 -18.79
N GLN A 3 40.06 22.02 -18.15
CA GLN A 3 39.85 20.56 -18.20
C GLN A 3 38.44 19.98 -17.92
N THR A 4 38.32 18.76 -18.47
CA THR A 4 37.58 17.53 -18.10
C THR A 4 37.52 17.20 -16.59
N VAL A 5 36.57 16.46 -15.99
CA VAL A 5 36.24 14.99 -16.02
C VAL A 5 35.09 14.78 -14.98
N PRO A 6 34.21 13.75 -15.11
CA PRO A 6 33.09 13.52 -14.19
C PRO A 6 33.47 12.81 -12.88
N ILE A 7 32.60 12.87 -11.87
CA ILE A 7 32.81 12.19 -10.58
C ILE A 7 31.67 11.21 -10.30
N ASN A 8 32.10 9.98 -10.03
CA ASN A 8 31.42 8.73 -9.76
C ASN A 8 30.43 8.75 -8.59
N SER A 9 29.37 7.96 -8.78
CA SER A 9 28.56 7.30 -7.76
C SER A 9 29.42 6.38 -6.87
N SER A 10 29.18 6.38 -5.57
CA SER A 10 29.68 5.31 -4.68
C SER A 10 28.76 5.13 -3.46
N LEU A 11 28.11 3.97 -3.44
CA LEU A 11 27.51 3.34 -2.26
C LEU A 11 28.65 2.87 -1.35
N SER A 12 28.64 3.28 -0.09
CA SER A 12 29.49 2.70 0.96
C SER A 12 28.68 1.71 1.79
N ALA A 13 28.87 0.42 1.50
CA ALA A 13 28.54 -0.67 2.41
C ALA A 13 29.68 -0.79 3.43
N PHE A 14 29.34 -0.75 4.72
CA PHE A 14 30.29 -1.04 5.80
C PHE A 14 30.41 -2.56 5.96
N LEU A 15 31.53 -3.11 5.50
CA LEU A 15 32.06 -4.42 5.90
C LEU A 15 33.01 -4.20 7.09
N VAL A 16 32.77 -4.92 8.19
CA VAL A 16 33.82 -5.19 9.18
C VAL A 16 34.37 -6.59 8.88
N ASP A 17 35.67 -6.58 8.70
CA ASP A 17 36.56 -7.65 8.29
C ASP A 17 36.95 -8.52 9.49
N SER A 18 37.09 -9.82 9.25
CA SER A 18 37.95 -10.73 10.03
C SER A 18 38.27 -11.95 9.17
N ASN A 19 39.14 -11.73 8.17
CA ASN A 19 40.40 -12.48 7.95
C ASN A 19 40.65 -13.60 9.01
N VAL A 20 40.93 -14.86 8.68
CA VAL A 20 42.19 -15.32 8.05
C VAL A 20 42.10 -16.84 7.73
N LEU A 21 42.79 -17.23 6.65
CA LEU A 21 43.36 -18.54 6.27
C LEU A 21 42.63 -19.46 5.26
N SER A 22 42.95 -19.19 3.98
CA SER A 22 43.70 -20.05 3.04
C SER A 22 43.18 -21.41 2.57
N GLN A 23 43.07 -21.48 1.24
CA GLN A 23 43.51 -22.54 0.31
C GLN A 23 42.63 -23.82 0.23
N SER A 24 41.86 -23.99 -0.85
CA SER A 24 42.27 -24.51 -2.18
C SER A 24 42.13 -26.04 -2.31
N SER A 25 41.27 -26.42 -3.27
CA SER A 25 41.40 -27.54 -4.22
C SER A 25 41.02 -28.97 -3.81
N LYS A 26 40.03 -29.47 -4.59
CA LYS A 26 40.03 -30.75 -5.34
C LYS A 26 40.00 -32.09 -4.58
N SER A 27 38.89 -32.79 -4.82
CA SER A 27 38.79 -34.20 -5.22
C SER A 27 39.06 -35.35 -4.23
N ALA A 28 38.21 -36.37 -4.42
CA ALA A 28 38.40 -37.80 -4.18
C ALA A 28 37.91 -38.39 -2.86
N ALA A 29 37.16 -39.48 -3.06
CA ALA A 29 36.56 -40.35 -2.08
C ALA A 29 37.59 -40.99 -1.15
N SER A 30 37.19 -41.22 0.11
CA SER A 30 37.73 -42.27 0.97
C SER A 30 36.74 -42.53 2.10
N ALA A 31 36.15 -43.72 2.11
CA ALA A 31 35.42 -44.23 3.25
C ALA A 31 36.37 -44.37 4.45
N SER A 32 35.97 -43.83 5.60
CA SER A 32 36.54 -44.23 6.89
C SER A 32 35.43 -44.17 7.95
N VAL A 33 34.90 -45.35 8.24
CA VAL A 33 34.16 -45.63 9.48
C VAL A 33 35.08 -45.28 10.66
N SER A 34 34.80 -44.17 11.33
CA SER A 34 35.52 -43.77 12.52
C SER A 34 34.54 -43.32 13.62
N SER A 35 34.31 -44.26 14.52
CA SER A 35 34.00 -44.12 15.94
C SER A 35 33.19 -42.88 16.37
N VAL A 36 31.88 -43.08 16.60
CA VAL A 36 31.09 -42.18 17.43
C VAL A 36 31.61 -42.27 18.86
N SER A 37 32.49 -41.36 19.26
CA SER A 37 32.84 -41.16 20.67
C SER A 37 31.59 -40.67 21.39
N ARG A 38 30.86 -41.59 22.03
CA ARG A 38 29.89 -41.24 23.06
C ARG A 38 30.68 -40.74 24.25
N ILE A 39 30.71 -39.42 24.42
CA ILE A 39 31.20 -38.79 25.64
C ILE A 39 30.24 -39.19 26.76
N SER A 40 30.64 -40.19 27.55
CA SER A 40 29.92 -40.60 28.76
C SER A 40 30.44 -39.76 29.93
N CYS A 41 29.75 -38.65 30.22
CA CYS A 41 30.05 -37.82 31.37
C CYS A 41 29.62 -38.57 32.65
N SER A 42 30.56 -39.24 33.31
CA SER A 42 30.35 -39.79 34.65
C SER A 42 30.39 -38.65 35.67
N ALA A 43 29.32 -37.87 35.77
CA ALA A 43 29.20 -36.84 36.79
C ALA A 43 29.03 -37.50 38.17
N SER A 44 30.14 -37.48 38.91
CA SER A 44 30.24 -37.89 40.31
C SER A 44 29.13 -37.28 41.15
N ARG A 45 28.46 -38.14 41.93
CA ARG A 45 27.45 -37.79 42.92
C ARG A 45 28.08 -36.92 44.02
N ASN A 46 27.94 -35.61 43.91
CA ASN A 46 27.98 -34.72 45.07
C ASN A 46 26.85 -33.70 44.95
N ASN A 47 25.85 -33.88 45.81
CA ASN A 47 24.67 -33.04 45.96
C ASN A 47 25.06 -31.65 46.49
N VAL A 48 25.50 -30.75 45.61
CA VAL A 48 25.26 -29.32 45.80
C VAL A 48 24.08 -29.01 44.90
N TYR A 49 23.05 -28.40 45.47
CA TYR A 49 21.77 -28.04 44.85
C TYR A 49 21.99 -27.26 43.54
N ILE A 50 22.14 -27.98 42.42
CA ILE A 50 22.10 -27.40 41.08
C ILE A 50 20.62 -27.24 40.74
N PRO A 51 20.09 -26.01 40.63
CA PRO A 51 18.73 -25.82 40.16
C PRO A 51 18.63 -26.46 38.78
N LYS A 52 17.78 -27.48 38.63
CA LYS A 52 17.56 -28.16 37.36
C LYS A 52 16.93 -27.14 36.41
N LEU A 53 17.77 -26.52 35.57
CA LEU A 53 17.31 -25.67 34.49
C LEU A 53 16.52 -26.53 33.51
N GLU A 54 15.41 -25.99 33.01
CA GLU A 54 14.71 -26.63 31.91
C GLU A 54 15.66 -26.87 30.73
N PRO A 55 15.50 -27.99 29.99
CA PRO A 55 16.26 -28.24 28.78
C PRO A 55 16.18 -27.04 27.83
N PHE A 56 17.34 -26.56 27.35
CA PHE A 56 17.41 -25.48 26.35
C PHE A 56 16.72 -25.84 25.03
N SER A 57 16.45 -27.12 24.78
CA SER A 57 15.64 -27.60 23.67
C SER A 57 14.15 -27.56 24.01
N ARG A 58 13.59 -26.36 24.17
CA ARG A 58 12.13 -26.21 24.14
C ARG A 58 11.63 -26.53 22.73
N ASN A 59 10.59 -27.35 22.60
CA ASN A 59 9.95 -27.62 21.32
C ASN A 59 9.42 -26.28 20.76
N LYS A 60 9.55 -26.04 19.44
CA LYS A 60 9.05 -24.83 18.77
C LYS A 60 7.57 -24.53 19.11
N ILE A 61 6.80 -25.58 19.35
CA ILE A 61 5.38 -25.54 19.72
C ILE A 61 5.19 -24.99 21.14
N ASP A 62 6.03 -25.37 22.10
CA ASP A 62 5.92 -24.91 23.49
C ASP A 62 6.27 -23.41 23.63
N ARG A 63 7.16 -22.92 22.74
CA ARG A 63 7.43 -21.48 22.60
C ARG A 63 6.25 -20.73 21.98
N ALA A 64 5.57 -21.32 20.98
CA ALA A 64 4.38 -20.73 20.37
C ALA A 64 3.16 -20.72 21.31
N VAL A 65 3.05 -21.70 22.22
CA VAL A 65 1.96 -21.79 23.21
C VAL A 65 2.13 -20.77 24.35
N LYS A 66 3.37 -20.40 24.68
CA LYS A 66 3.67 -19.48 25.79
C LYS A 66 3.88 -18.03 25.36
N GLU A 67 4.27 -17.81 24.10
CA GLU A 67 4.33 -16.46 23.57
C GLU A 67 2.90 -15.98 23.24
N PRO A 68 2.45 -14.84 23.79
CA PRO A 68 1.16 -14.29 23.43
C PRO A 68 1.10 -14.08 21.91
N PRO A 69 -0.09 -14.23 21.30
CA PRO A 69 -0.25 -14.10 19.86
C PRO A 69 0.37 -12.79 19.38
N LEU A 70 1.05 -12.83 18.22
CA LEU A 70 1.84 -11.70 17.73
C LEU A 70 0.99 -10.42 17.65
N ILE A 71 -0.29 -10.58 17.31
CA ILE A 71 -1.31 -9.53 17.29
C ILE A 71 -1.45 -8.85 18.65
N GLN A 72 -1.65 -9.61 19.73
CA GLN A 72 -1.80 -9.07 21.08
C GLN A 72 -0.54 -8.32 21.54
N LYS A 73 0.65 -8.81 21.16
CA LYS A 73 1.91 -8.09 21.44
C LYS A 73 1.96 -6.75 20.70
N SER A 74 1.58 -6.74 19.43
CA SER A 74 1.56 -5.52 18.62
C SER A 74 0.51 -4.51 19.12
N GLU A 75 -0.65 -5.00 19.58
CA GLU A 75 -1.71 -4.19 20.20
C GLU A 75 -1.19 -3.50 21.46
N ALA A 76 -0.55 -4.25 22.36
CA ALA A 76 0.06 -3.69 23.57
C ALA A 76 1.15 -2.66 23.23
N GLN A 77 2.01 -2.96 22.26
CA GLN A 77 3.06 -2.04 21.82
C GLN A 77 2.50 -0.74 21.20
N ILE A 78 1.41 -0.82 20.44
CA ILE A 78 0.74 0.36 19.91
C ILE A 78 0.15 1.16 21.07
N ALA A 79 -0.56 0.54 22.01
CA ALA A 79 -1.15 1.23 23.15
C ALA A 79 -0.08 1.94 24.00
N ASP A 80 1.03 1.25 24.29
CA ASP A 80 2.18 1.81 24.99
C ASP A 80 2.75 3.00 24.22
N TYR A 81 2.93 2.87 22.90
CA TYR A 81 3.41 3.97 22.05
C TYR A 81 2.45 5.16 22.00
N CYS A 82 1.14 4.92 21.89
CA CYS A 82 0.13 5.98 21.88
C CYS A 82 0.13 6.77 23.19
N SER A 83 0.46 6.13 24.33
CA SER A 83 0.58 6.80 25.62
C SER A 83 1.77 7.77 25.71
N THR A 84 2.76 7.62 24.84
CA THR A 84 3.95 8.50 24.78
C THR A 84 3.78 9.70 23.87
N LEU A 85 2.72 9.73 23.06
CA LEU A 85 2.43 10.80 22.11
C LEU A 85 1.38 11.76 22.69
N GLU A 86 1.41 13.02 22.23
CA GLU A 86 0.43 14.05 22.59
C GLU A 86 -0.15 14.69 21.32
N GLY A 87 -1.34 15.30 21.44
CA GLY A 87 -1.99 16.01 20.34
C GLY A 87 -2.56 15.10 19.25
N ASP A 88 -2.55 15.58 18.00
CA ASP A 88 -3.16 14.88 16.85
C ASP A 88 -2.49 13.54 16.55
N ASP A 89 -1.19 13.42 16.81
CA ASP A 89 -0.44 12.18 16.64
C ASP A 89 -0.95 11.08 17.58
N SER A 90 -1.32 11.45 18.81
CA SER A 90 -1.93 10.51 19.77
C SER A 90 -3.30 10.03 19.30
N TYR A 91 -4.12 10.94 18.74
CA TYR A 91 -5.43 10.60 18.20
C TYR A 91 -5.32 9.65 17.00
N ASN A 92 -4.40 9.94 16.07
CA ASN A 92 -4.12 9.07 14.93
C ASN A 92 -3.58 7.70 15.36
N CYS A 93 -2.75 7.65 16.41
CA CYS A 93 -2.24 6.40 16.97
C CYS A 93 -3.38 5.54 17.56
N TRP A 94 -4.23 6.13 18.40
CA TRP A 94 -5.38 5.43 18.98
C TRP A 94 -6.40 5.01 17.92
N THR A 95 -6.55 5.79 16.85
CA THR A 95 -7.38 5.42 15.70
C THR A 95 -6.86 4.14 15.04
N ALA A 96 -5.55 4.06 14.76
CA ALA A 96 -4.95 2.83 14.22
C ALA A 96 -5.12 1.63 15.16
N TYR A 97 -5.06 1.83 16.48
CA TYR A 97 -5.31 0.75 17.44
C TYR A 97 -6.72 0.16 17.29
N PHE A 98 -7.75 1.00 17.11
CA PHE A 98 -9.12 0.54 16.90
C PHE A 98 -9.30 -0.12 15.53
N GLU A 99 -8.69 0.45 14.48
CA GLU A 99 -8.71 -0.14 13.14
C GLU A 99 -8.02 -1.51 13.10
N LEU A 100 -6.93 -1.69 13.84
CA LEU A 100 -6.28 -3.00 13.96
C LEU A 100 -7.21 -4.05 14.59
N LYS A 101 -8.00 -3.67 15.61
CA LYS A 101 -9.02 -4.55 16.22
C LYS A 101 -10.20 -4.84 15.30
N GLU A 102 -10.55 -3.89 14.44
CA GLU A 102 -11.57 -4.09 13.42
C GLU A 102 -11.08 -5.09 12.37
N LEU A 103 -9.85 -4.90 11.88
CA LEU A 103 -9.21 -5.83 10.94
C LEU A 103 -9.07 -7.24 11.53
N GLU A 104 -8.81 -7.40 12.84
CA GLU A 104 -8.81 -8.72 13.52
C GLU A 104 -10.13 -9.48 13.40
N LYS A 105 -11.25 -8.76 13.29
CA LYS A 105 -12.58 -9.37 13.13
C LYS A 105 -12.88 -9.70 11.67
N GLU A 106 -12.39 -8.88 10.75
CA GLU A 106 -12.71 -9.00 9.32
C GLU A 106 -11.78 -9.93 8.57
N THR A 107 -10.50 -9.99 8.95
CA THR A 107 -9.45 -10.72 8.24
C THR A 107 -8.95 -11.93 9.04
N PRO A 108 -8.44 -12.98 8.37
CA PRO A 108 -7.88 -14.12 9.07
C PRO A 108 -6.59 -13.72 9.82
N LYS A 109 -6.39 -14.31 11.00
CA LYS A 109 -5.26 -14.00 11.89
C LYS A 109 -3.89 -14.12 11.21
N GLU A 110 -3.74 -15.09 10.31
CA GLU A 110 -2.49 -15.33 9.57
C GLU A 110 -2.08 -14.14 8.69
N GLU A 111 -3.06 -13.48 8.06
CA GLU A 111 -2.79 -12.31 7.21
C GLU A 111 -2.34 -11.12 8.06
N LEU A 112 -2.96 -10.91 9.23
CA LEU A 112 -2.57 -9.85 10.16
C LEU A 112 -1.19 -10.07 10.76
N GLU A 113 -0.84 -11.30 11.07
CA GLU A 113 0.50 -11.60 11.57
C GLU A 113 1.57 -11.30 10.52
N LYS A 114 1.33 -11.66 9.26
CA LYS A 114 2.23 -11.31 8.15
C LYS A 114 2.39 -9.79 8.03
N LEU A 115 1.30 -9.06 8.18
CA LEU A 115 1.20 -7.62 8.08
C LEU A 115 2.00 -6.92 9.19
N ILE A 116 1.93 -7.45 10.42
CA ILE A 116 2.74 -7.00 11.56
C ILE A 116 4.23 -7.26 11.31
N ILE A 117 4.59 -8.43 10.75
CA ILE A 117 5.98 -8.77 10.42
C ILE A 117 6.53 -7.85 9.33
N GLU A 118 5.74 -7.56 8.29
CA GLU A 118 6.12 -6.71 7.16
C GLU A 118 6.34 -5.25 7.59
N ALA A 119 5.54 -4.73 8.52
CA ALA A 119 5.67 -3.38 9.03
C ALA A 119 6.98 -3.15 9.81
N GLY A 120 7.52 -4.18 10.48
CA GLY A 120 8.85 -4.15 11.12
C GLY A 120 9.02 -3.16 12.29
N GLY A 121 8.00 -2.41 12.68
CA GLY A 121 8.04 -1.44 13.78
C GLY A 121 6.71 -0.73 14.03
N VAL A 122 6.50 -0.21 15.25
CA VAL A 122 5.20 0.31 15.71
C VAL A 122 4.73 1.53 14.92
N LYS A 123 5.63 2.48 14.62
CA LYS A 123 5.29 3.67 13.82
C LYS A 123 4.87 3.32 12.40
N SER A 124 5.62 2.42 11.76
CA SER A 124 5.30 1.91 10.42
C SER A 124 3.98 1.13 10.45
N LEU A 125 3.77 0.30 11.47
CA LEU A 125 2.55 -0.48 11.65
C LEU A 125 1.31 0.42 11.75
N ILE A 126 1.37 1.50 12.53
CA ILE A 126 0.29 2.49 12.63
C ILE A 126 -0.07 3.04 11.24
N SER A 127 0.93 3.51 10.47
CA SER A 127 0.69 4.04 9.12
C SER A 127 0.15 2.98 8.15
N PHE A 128 0.60 1.74 8.29
CA PHE A 128 0.18 0.63 7.44
C PHE A 128 -1.27 0.22 7.75
N VAL A 129 -1.65 0.18 9.03
CA VAL A 129 -3.03 -0.09 9.47
C VAL A 129 -3.99 0.95 8.90
N HIS A 130 -3.65 2.24 9.01
CA HIS A 130 -4.44 3.32 8.38
C HIS A 130 -4.62 3.11 6.88
N GLY A 131 -3.54 2.73 6.18
CA GLY A 131 -3.57 2.47 4.74
C GLY A 131 -4.49 1.29 4.39
N VAL A 132 -4.38 0.17 5.10
CA VAL A 132 -5.21 -1.01 4.87
C VAL A 132 -6.67 -0.76 5.22
N ALA A 133 -6.94 -0.11 6.35
CA ALA A 133 -8.30 0.27 6.76
C ALA A 133 -8.95 1.20 5.74
N SER A 134 -8.21 2.18 5.21
CA SER A 134 -8.68 3.08 4.14
C SER A 134 -9.04 2.30 2.87
N ILE A 135 -8.25 1.30 2.49
CA ILE A 135 -8.54 0.42 1.36
C ILE A 135 -9.77 -0.45 1.64
N HIS A 136 -9.92 -0.95 2.86
CA HIS A 136 -11.07 -1.78 3.25
C HIS A 136 -12.37 -0.97 3.22
N LYS A 137 -12.37 0.24 3.78
CA LYS A 137 -13.48 1.19 3.72
C LYS A 137 -13.84 1.54 2.28
N ALA A 138 -12.86 1.90 1.45
CA ALA A 138 -13.11 2.21 0.03
C ALA A 138 -13.68 1.01 -0.75
N LYS A 139 -13.22 -0.22 -0.47
CA LYS A 139 -13.79 -1.45 -1.04
C LYS A 139 -15.23 -1.68 -0.57
N GLN A 140 -15.52 -1.43 0.71
CA GLN A 140 -16.87 -1.52 1.25
C GLN A 140 -17.80 -0.49 0.61
N ASP A 141 -17.34 0.75 0.44
CA ASP A 141 -18.09 1.82 -0.22
C ASP A 141 -18.35 1.53 -1.70
N CYS A 142 -17.37 0.97 -2.43
CA CYS A 142 -17.58 0.55 -3.82
C CYS A 142 -18.55 -0.64 -3.91
N SER A 143 -18.51 -1.57 -2.95
CA SER A 143 -19.45 -2.68 -2.84
C SER A 143 -20.86 -2.18 -2.53
N ASN A 144 -20.99 -1.23 -1.60
CA ASN A 144 -22.26 -0.60 -1.23
C ASN A 144 -22.81 0.27 -2.36
N LEU A 145 -21.96 1.05 -3.03
CA LEU A 145 -22.33 1.83 -4.21
C LEU A 145 -22.77 0.91 -5.35
N ARG A 146 -22.08 -0.21 -5.60
CA ARG A 146 -22.48 -1.18 -6.62
C ARG A 146 -23.83 -1.84 -6.29
N LYS A 147 -24.10 -2.09 -5.01
CA LYS A 147 -25.40 -2.57 -4.53
C LYS A 147 -26.49 -1.49 -4.65
N GLN A 148 -26.16 -0.24 -4.35
CA GLN A 148 -27.05 0.90 -4.54
C GLN A 148 -27.33 1.15 -6.03
N THR A 149 -26.36 1.09 -6.94
CA THR A 149 -26.61 1.25 -8.39
C THR A 149 -27.46 0.14 -9.00
N ASN A 150 -27.54 -1.02 -8.34
CA ASN A 150 -28.47 -2.10 -8.74
C ASN A 150 -29.90 -1.84 -8.23
N LEU A 151 -30.07 -0.95 -7.24
CA LEU A 151 -31.35 -0.47 -6.71
C LEU A 151 -31.76 0.90 -7.31
N GLU A 152 -30.76 1.69 -7.72
CA GLU A 152 -30.81 3.05 -8.29
C GLU A 152 -30.45 3.00 -9.78
N THR A 153 -31.18 2.22 -10.58
CA THR A 153 -31.33 2.54 -12.02
C THR A 153 -32.44 3.58 -12.20
N SER A 154 -32.46 4.59 -11.32
CA SER A 154 -33.42 5.70 -11.34
C SER A 154 -32.87 6.95 -10.63
N GLY A 155 -31.64 7.40 -10.96
CA GLY A 155 -31.08 8.55 -10.23
C GLY A 155 -29.74 9.11 -10.71
N GLY A 156 -29.74 9.77 -11.86
CA GLY A 156 -28.89 10.96 -12.06
C GLY A 156 -27.42 10.78 -12.47
N ARG A 157 -27.18 10.72 -13.79
CA ARG A 157 -26.30 11.70 -14.44
C ARG A 157 -27.19 12.58 -15.32
N ALA A 158 -27.36 13.84 -14.95
CA ALA A 158 -28.12 14.83 -15.74
C ALA A 158 -27.23 15.50 -16.81
N CYS A 159 -26.39 14.72 -17.49
CA CYS A 159 -25.86 15.14 -18.77
C CYS A 159 -26.64 14.34 -19.80
N PRO A 160 -27.53 14.99 -20.59
CA PRO A 160 -28.12 14.34 -21.74
C PRO A 160 -26.96 13.77 -22.56
N VAL A 161 -26.95 12.45 -22.74
CA VAL A 161 -26.10 11.85 -23.76
C VAL A 161 -26.50 12.58 -25.04
N PRO A 162 -25.57 13.24 -25.76
CA PRO A 162 -25.93 13.93 -26.98
C PRO A 162 -26.53 12.88 -27.90
N ASP A 163 -27.85 13.00 -28.09
CA ASP A 163 -28.60 12.25 -29.07
C ASP A 163 -27.85 12.53 -30.37
N GLY A 164 -27.28 11.50 -31.01
CA GLY A 164 -26.37 11.68 -32.15
C GLY A 164 -27.05 12.29 -33.39
N LEU A 165 -28.25 12.84 -33.23
CA LEU A 165 -29.05 13.51 -34.23
C LEU A 165 -28.67 15.01 -34.25
N PRO A 166 -28.57 15.61 -35.44
CA PRO A 166 -28.45 17.05 -35.56
C PRO A 166 -29.68 17.73 -34.91
N LYS A 167 -29.44 18.81 -34.16
CA LYS A 167 -30.51 19.62 -33.55
C LYS A 167 -31.55 20.00 -34.61
N THR A 168 -32.83 19.99 -34.23
CA THR A 168 -33.90 20.43 -35.12
C THR A 168 -33.82 21.95 -35.34
N SER A 169 -34.39 22.45 -36.44
CA SER A 169 -34.35 23.90 -36.77
C SER A 169 -35.08 24.75 -35.73
N GLU A 170 -36.13 24.21 -35.12
CA GLU A 170 -36.93 24.84 -34.07
C GLU A 170 -36.11 25.00 -32.77
N GLU A 171 -35.38 23.95 -32.35
CA GLU A 171 -34.52 24.00 -31.15
C GLU A 171 -33.34 24.98 -31.30
N LEU A 172 -32.84 25.18 -32.53
CA LEU A 172 -31.78 26.14 -32.81
C LEU A 172 -32.26 27.58 -32.56
N GLU A 173 -33.47 27.91 -33.05
CA GLU A 173 -34.06 29.24 -32.88
C GLU A 173 -34.38 29.55 -31.42
N GLU A 174 -34.89 28.57 -30.67
CA GLU A 174 -35.16 28.72 -29.23
C GLU A 174 -33.89 28.96 -28.41
N GLU A 175 -32.79 28.26 -28.73
CA GLU A 175 -31.50 28.46 -28.07
C GLU A 175 -30.90 29.84 -28.37
N GLU A 176 -31.11 30.37 -29.57
CA GLU A 176 -30.70 31.74 -29.92
C GLU A 176 -31.52 32.78 -29.16
N LYS A 177 -32.84 32.55 -29.04
CA LYS A 177 -33.77 33.47 -28.36
C LYS A 177 -33.63 33.48 -26.85
N ALA A 178 -33.30 32.35 -26.23
CA ALA A 178 -33.06 32.23 -24.80
C ALA A 178 -31.68 32.73 -24.36
N ARG A 179 -30.82 33.12 -25.32
CA ARG A 179 -29.45 33.54 -25.04
C ARG A 179 -29.40 34.95 -24.42
N MET A 180 -28.54 35.12 -23.42
CA MET A 180 -28.21 36.45 -22.90
C MET A 180 -27.53 37.32 -23.97
N PRO A 181 -27.72 38.66 -23.92
CA PRO A 181 -27.12 39.57 -24.88
C PRO A 181 -25.59 39.47 -24.87
N ASP A 182 -25.00 39.17 -26.03
CA ASP A 182 -23.55 39.05 -26.17
C ASP A 182 -22.87 40.42 -26.32
N SER A 183 -21.61 40.50 -25.87
CA SER A 183 -20.76 41.66 -26.17
C SER A 183 -20.42 41.75 -27.67
N PRO A 184 -20.08 42.95 -28.20
CA PRO A 184 -19.70 43.12 -29.60
C PRO A 184 -18.54 42.22 -30.04
N PHE A 185 -17.58 41.99 -29.13
CA PHE A 185 -16.42 41.14 -29.38
C PHE A 185 -16.81 39.66 -29.46
N THR A 186 -17.66 39.18 -28.56
CA THR A 186 -18.15 37.79 -28.56
C THR A 186 -18.97 37.49 -29.82
N ARG A 187 -19.78 38.45 -30.26
CA ARG A 187 -20.55 38.35 -31.52
C ARG A 187 -19.63 38.21 -32.73
N LEU A 188 -18.55 38.99 -32.79
CA LEU A 188 -17.55 38.91 -33.87
C LEU A 188 -16.88 37.53 -33.92
N LEU A 189 -16.43 37.02 -32.76
CA LEU A 189 -15.77 35.71 -32.69
C LEU A 189 -16.69 34.58 -33.15
N ARG A 190 -17.98 34.63 -32.81
CA ARG A 190 -18.94 33.61 -33.27
C ARG A 190 -19.19 33.69 -34.77
N ALA A 191 -19.38 34.89 -35.32
CA ALA A 191 -19.57 35.07 -36.75
C ALA A 191 -18.37 34.55 -37.56
N ARG A 192 -17.15 34.76 -37.05
CA ARG A 192 -15.90 34.27 -37.64
C ARG A 192 -15.65 32.77 -37.39
N GLY A 193 -16.19 32.21 -36.31
CA GLY A 193 -15.99 30.82 -35.87
C GLY A 193 -17.10 29.84 -36.28
N LYS A 194 -18.04 30.25 -37.15
CA LYS A 194 -19.16 29.40 -37.59
C LYS A 194 -18.71 28.17 -38.40
N HIS A 195 -17.59 28.28 -39.09
CA HIS A 195 -17.04 27.20 -39.92
C HIS A 195 -15.72 26.68 -39.31
N PRO A 196 -15.46 25.37 -39.33
CA PRO A 196 -14.17 24.81 -38.96
C PRO A 196 -13.04 25.40 -39.80
N ALA A 197 -11.83 25.50 -39.24
CA ALA A 197 -10.67 26.08 -39.94
C ALA A 197 -10.31 25.40 -41.27
N TRP A 198 -10.75 24.14 -41.47
CA TRP A 198 -10.51 23.35 -42.67
C TRP A 198 -11.65 23.42 -43.70
N TYR A 199 -12.76 24.09 -43.38
CA TYR A 199 -13.92 24.21 -44.27
C TYR A 199 -14.20 25.68 -44.59
N THR A 200 -14.17 26.01 -45.88
CA THR A 200 -14.62 27.31 -46.37
C THR A 200 -15.87 27.06 -47.21
N PRO A 201 -17.04 27.65 -46.87
CA PRO A 201 -18.23 27.51 -47.70
C PRO A 201 -17.96 28.11 -49.08
N ALA A 202 -18.49 27.47 -50.12
CA ALA A 202 -18.40 27.99 -51.47
C ALA A 202 -19.14 29.34 -51.56
N PRO A 203 -18.64 30.33 -52.31
CA PRO A 203 -19.39 31.55 -52.56
C PRO A 203 -20.73 31.20 -53.20
N GLU A 204 -21.82 31.64 -52.58
CA GLU A 204 -23.15 31.65 -53.20
C GLU A 204 -23.02 32.49 -54.49
N HIS A 205 -23.04 31.82 -55.65
CA HIS A 205 -23.12 32.52 -56.92
C HIS A 205 -24.59 32.82 -57.14
N GLU A 206 -24.93 34.10 -57.21
CA GLU A 206 -26.26 34.52 -57.59
C GLU A 206 -26.55 34.00 -59.01
N THR A 207 -27.47 33.06 -59.14
CA THR A 207 -28.08 32.71 -60.43
C THR A 207 -29.36 33.53 -60.57
N ASP A 208 -29.31 34.49 -61.49
CA ASP A 208 -30.43 35.30 -61.98
C ASP A 208 -31.35 34.46 -62.89
#